data_AF-A0AAU9DYN4-F1
#
_entry.id   AF-A0AAU9DYN4-F1
#
_cell.length_a   1.000
_cell.length_b   1.000
_cell.length_c   1.000
_cell.angle_alpha   90.00
_cell.angle_beta   90.00
_cell.angle_gamma   90.00
#
_symmetry.space_group_name_H-M   'P 1'
#
loop_
_entity.id
_entity.type
_entity.pdbx_description
1 polymer ?
#
loop_
_entity_poly.entity_id
_entity_poly.type
_entity_poly.pdbx_seq_one_letter_code
_entity_poly.pdbx_strand_id
1 'polypeptide(L)'
;MIIGGDKSQVIDNIKQNADHQLFNDKVEVADPTLSVEEEDQLIHSFLAHRSTLSYHVKNWLARFSMRALTDIVNSNTIIEPASKISELPQGGIITCNHFNPLDNTAIRKLVAKKHRRLFVVSQPTNLKMTGLLGFFMNYDDIIPLSKSFRYLKATFPRLLQETFQKGNYVLIYPEQEMWFNYRLPRPPKRGAYYFAAKLNVPIISCFVEIQDLAQDDNQQFKKVRYVVHVLPTIYPDPDQNIEHNTNMMMAKDYAQKSAAYEKSYHQKLDYEFSPSDIAGWQGN
;
A
#
# COMPACT_ATOMS: atom_id res chain seq x y z
N MET A 1 15.49 -8.05 -3.82
CA MET A 1 16.32 -7.40 -2.79
C MET A 1 15.47 -7.26 -1.55
N ILE A 2 15.67 -8.19 -0.63
CA ILE A 2 15.10 -8.13 0.71
C ILE A 2 15.85 -7.09 1.53
N ILE A 3 15.10 -6.20 2.16
CA ILE A 3 15.64 -5.18 3.06
C ILE A 3 15.49 -5.68 4.50
N GLY A 4 16.61 -5.73 5.22
CA GLY A 4 16.67 -6.15 6.63
C GLY A 4 17.44 -7.46 6.82
N GLY A 5 17.70 -7.78 8.10
CA GLY A 5 18.37 -9.01 8.52
C GLY A 5 17.44 -10.24 8.49
N ASP A 6 17.70 -11.20 9.38
CA ASP A 6 16.93 -12.44 9.52
C ASP A 6 15.41 -12.18 9.63
N LYS A 7 14.61 -12.88 8.81
CA LYS A 7 13.15 -12.77 8.77
C LYS A 7 12.40 -13.91 9.47
N SER A 8 13.09 -14.86 10.09
CA SER A 8 12.46 -16.03 10.73
C SER A 8 11.42 -15.62 11.77
N GLN A 9 11.76 -14.70 12.68
CA GLN A 9 10.81 -14.20 13.69
C GLN A 9 9.59 -13.49 13.07
N VAL A 10 9.77 -12.77 11.97
CA VAL A 10 8.65 -12.10 11.27
C VAL A 10 7.72 -13.14 10.66
N ILE A 11 8.26 -14.22 10.10
CA ILE A 11 7.48 -15.34 9.56
C ILE A 11 6.74 -16.09 10.69
N ASP A 12 7.38 -16.32 11.83
CA ASP A 12 6.73 -16.93 12.99
C ASP A 12 5.57 -16.07 13.50
N ASN A 13 5.74 -14.74 13.53
CA ASN A 13 4.67 -13.81 13.88
C ASN A 13 3.53 -13.84 12.86
N ILE A 14 3.83 -13.95 11.56
CA ILE A 14 2.82 -14.13 10.50
C ILE A 14 2.02 -15.41 10.73
N LYS A 15 2.70 -16.54 10.98
CA LYS A 15 2.06 -17.82 11.27
C LYS A 15 1.13 -17.71 12.47
N GLN A 16 1.64 -17.20 13.59
CA GLN A 16 0.85 -17.04 14.81
C GLN A 16 -0.39 -16.17 14.57
N ASN A 17 -0.24 -15.06 13.84
CA ASN A 17 -1.37 -14.19 13.52
C ASN A 17 -2.37 -14.85 12.56
N ALA A 18 -1.89 -15.63 11.58
CA ALA A 18 -2.77 -16.38 10.67
C ALA A 18 -3.57 -17.45 11.41
N ASP A 19 -2.92 -18.24 12.27
CA ASP A 19 -3.54 -19.28 13.10
C ASP A 19 -4.63 -18.70 14.02
N HIS A 20 -4.45 -17.46 14.49
CA HIS A 20 -5.41 -16.74 15.33
C HIS A 20 -6.37 -15.82 14.55
N GLN A 21 -6.30 -15.80 13.22
CA GLN A 21 -7.10 -14.93 12.34
C GLN A 21 -6.93 -13.42 12.61
N LEU A 22 -5.76 -13.01 13.09
CA LEU A 22 -5.37 -11.62 13.39
C LEU A 22 -4.71 -10.95 12.17
N PHE A 23 -5.38 -11.01 11.01
CA PHE A 23 -4.77 -10.65 9.71
C PHE A 23 -4.37 -9.18 9.53
N ASN A 24 -4.77 -8.28 10.44
CA ASN A 24 -4.40 -6.87 10.36
C ASN A 24 -3.44 -6.46 11.48
N ASP A 25 -2.92 -7.42 12.25
CA ASP A 25 -2.00 -7.16 13.35
C ASP A 25 -0.56 -7.13 12.84
N LYS A 26 0.29 -6.48 13.63
CA LYS A 26 1.71 -6.28 13.32
C LYS A 26 2.48 -7.58 13.42
N VAL A 27 3.50 -7.71 12.57
CA VAL A 27 4.42 -8.87 12.54
C VAL A 27 5.89 -8.46 12.59
N GLU A 28 6.22 -7.18 12.37
CA GLU A 28 7.58 -6.65 12.43
C GLU A 28 8.01 -6.40 13.89
N VAL A 29 9.30 -6.64 14.20
CA VAL A 29 9.80 -6.85 15.57
C VAL A 29 10.31 -5.59 16.28
N ALA A 30 10.20 -4.40 15.69
CA ALA A 30 10.80 -3.18 16.26
C ALA A 30 10.11 -1.89 15.81
N ASP A 31 8.79 -1.82 15.92
CA ASP A 31 8.07 -0.62 15.51
C ASP A 31 8.16 0.50 16.55
N PRO A 32 8.61 1.70 16.17
CA PRO A 32 8.57 2.85 17.05
C PRO A 32 7.12 3.21 17.37
N THR A 33 6.89 3.66 18.61
CA THR A 33 5.61 4.23 19.04
C THR A 33 5.78 5.73 19.29
N LEU A 34 4.68 6.47 19.15
CA LEU A 34 4.63 7.90 19.46
C LEU A 34 3.48 8.14 20.44
N SER A 35 3.64 9.12 21.33
CA SER A 35 2.49 9.66 22.04
C SER A 35 1.56 10.41 21.08
N VAL A 36 0.31 10.62 21.49
CA VAL A 36 -0.68 11.35 20.68
C VAL A 36 -0.21 12.79 20.44
N GLU A 37 0.38 13.43 21.45
CA GLU A 37 0.89 14.80 21.37
C GLU A 37 2.09 14.91 20.43
N GLU A 38 3.03 13.97 20.49
CA GLU A 38 4.18 13.92 19.58
C GLU A 38 3.73 13.72 18.13
N GLU A 39 2.76 12.82 17.91
CA GLU A 39 2.18 12.55 16.60
C GLU A 39 1.51 13.80 16.01
N ASP A 40 0.68 14.49 16.80
CA ASP A 40 -0.01 15.70 16.37
C ASP A 40 0.97 16.83 16.02
N GLN A 41 2.02 17.05 16.83
CA GLN A 41 3.07 18.04 16.56
C GLN A 41 3.87 17.71 15.31
N LEU A 42 4.23 16.43 15.13
CA LEU A 42 4.95 15.95 13.97
C LEU A 42 4.13 16.17 12.69
N ILE A 43 2.84 15.84 12.71
CA ILE A 43 1.97 16.03 11.56
C ILE A 43 1.78 17.53 11.26
N HIS A 44 1.58 18.35 12.29
CA HIS A 44 1.42 19.80 12.10
C HIS A 44 2.66 20.43 11.45
N SER A 45 3.84 20.15 12.00
CA SER A 45 5.11 20.66 11.46
C SER A 45 5.37 20.15 10.04
N PHE A 46 5.10 18.88 9.79
CA PHE A 46 5.22 18.26 8.48
C PHE A 46 4.31 18.92 7.43
N LEU A 47 3.03 19.11 7.75
CA LEU A 47 2.08 19.75 6.83
C LEU A 47 2.40 21.23 6.60
N ALA A 48 2.84 21.95 7.63
CA ALA A 48 3.28 23.34 7.50
C ALA A 48 4.53 23.46 6.59
N HIS A 49 5.46 22.51 6.67
CA HIS A 49 6.66 22.51 5.83
C HIS A 49 6.36 22.33 4.34
N ARG A 50 5.24 21.68 3.98
CA ARG A 50 4.86 21.38 2.58
C ARG A 50 4.62 22.60 1.70
N SER A 51 4.33 23.76 2.29
CA SER A 51 4.12 25.01 1.55
C SER A 51 5.43 25.76 1.26
N THR A 52 6.56 25.28 1.77
CA THR A 52 7.85 25.96 1.62
C THR A 52 8.52 25.65 0.27
N LEU A 53 9.28 26.61 -0.26
CA LEU A 53 10.05 26.41 -1.49
C LEU A 53 11.07 25.28 -1.37
N SER A 54 11.72 25.17 -0.20
CA SER A 54 12.70 24.10 0.07
C SER A 54 12.06 22.72 0.02
N TYR A 55 10.82 22.58 0.51
CA TYR A 55 10.06 21.35 0.35
C TYR A 55 9.80 21.03 -1.11
N HIS A 56 9.38 21.99 -1.93
CA HIS A 56 9.09 21.74 -3.35
C HIS A 56 10.32 21.29 -4.14
N VAL A 57 11.50 21.85 -3.87
CA VAL A 57 12.77 21.43 -4.48
C VAL A 57 13.12 19.99 -4.05
N LYS A 58 13.06 19.69 -2.75
CA LYS A 58 13.33 18.35 -2.23
C LYS A 58 12.32 17.32 -2.71
N ASN A 59 11.05 17.69 -2.82
CA ASN A 59 9.98 16.87 -3.37
C ASN A 59 10.23 16.52 -4.84
N TRP A 60 10.64 17.50 -5.64
CA TRP A 60 11.02 17.24 -7.03
C TRP A 60 12.18 16.24 -7.11
N LEU A 61 13.24 16.44 -6.30
CA LEU A 61 14.38 15.53 -6.25
C LEU A 61 13.98 14.13 -5.80
N ALA A 62 13.19 14.01 -4.73
CA ALA A 62 12.70 12.74 -4.21
C ALA A 62 11.89 11.99 -5.26
N ARG A 63 10.98 12.68 -5.96
CA ARG A 63 10.15 12.07 -7.02
C ARG A 63 10.99 11.64 -8.22
N PHE A 64 12.00 12.40 -8.60
CA PHE A 64 12.93 12.02 -9.67
C PHE A 64 13.69 10.75 -9.29
N SER A 65 14.30 10.72 -8.10
CA SER A 65 15.03 9.55 -7.59
C SER A 65 14.12 8.33 -7.41
N MET A 66 12.89 8.52 -6.93
CA MET A 66 11.92 7.43 -6.76
C MET A 66 11.48 6.84 -8.11
N ARG A 67 11.39 7.64 -9.17
CA ARG A 67 11.13 7.11 -10.52
C ARG A 67 12.25 6.18 -10.98
N ALA A 68 13.51 6.62 -10.84
CA ALA A 68 14.66 5.78 -11.18
C ALA A 68 14.68 4.49 -10.34
N LEU A 69 14.44 4.58 -9.03
CA LEU A 69 14.32 3.42 -8.15
C LEU A 69 13.19 2.48 -8.58
N THR A 70 12.03 3.04 -8.93
CA THR A 70 10.86 2.29 -9.41
C THR A 70 11.22 1.50 -10.66
N ASP A 71 11.89 2.10 -11.64
CA ASP A 71 12.28 1.45 -12.88
C ASP A 71 13.29 0.31 -12.65
N ILE A 72 14.24 0.49 -11.72
CA ILE A 72 15.22 -0.54 -11.35
C ILE A 72 14.53 -1.71 -10.65
N VAL A 73 13.81 -1.43 -9.56
CA VAL A 73 13.16 -2.44 -8.71
C VAL A 73 12.11 -3.22 -9.49
N ASN A 74 11.39 -2.54 -10.40
CA ASN A 74 10.30 -3.13 -11.16
C ASN A 74 10.67 -3.44 -12.61
N SER A 75 11.95 -3.59 -12.93
CA SER A 75 12.41 -3.94 -14.29
C SER A 75 11.70 -5.18 -14.84
N ASN A 76 11.49 -6.19 -13.99
CA ASN A 76 10.81 -7.44 -14.33
C ASN A 76 9.33 -7.51 -13.91
N THR A 77 8.76 -6.41 -13.39
CA THR A 77 7.34 -6.35 -12.97
C THR A 77 6.42 -6.26 -14.18
N ILE A 78 5.41 -7.12 -14.22
CA ILE A 78 4.37 -7.16 -15.26
C ILE A 78 3.12 -6.44 -14.75
N ILE A 79 2.35 -5.79 -15.63
CA ILE A 79 1.05 -5.20 -15.31
C ILE A 79 0.00 -5.87 -16.18
N GLU A 80 -1.02 -6.47 -15.58
CA GLU A 80 -2.06 -7.23 -16.26
C GLU A 80 -3.49 -6.82 -15.87
N PRO A 81 -4.40 -6.67 -16.84
CA PRO A 81 -4.12 -6.47 -18.26
C PRO A 81 -3.54 -5.06 -18.50
N ALA A 82 -2.56 -4.94 -19.38
CA ALA A 82 -1.96 -3.64 -19.70
C ALA A 82 -2.95 -2.62 -20.30
N SER A 83 -4.05 -3.09 -20.92
CA SER A 83 -5.12 -2.24 -21.48
C SER A 83 -5.85 -1.42 -20.42
N LYS A 84 -5.98 -1.92 -19.20
CA LYS A 84 -6.67 -1.20 -18.13
C LYS A 84 -5.97 0.06 -17.66
N ILE A 85 -4.69 0.21 -17.99
CA ILE A 85 -3.92 1.41 -17.63
C ILE A 85 -4.53 2.65 -18.29
N SER A 86 -4.93 2.58 -19.58
CA SER A 86 -5.59 3.69 -20.25
C SER A 86 -6.99 3.97 -19.69
N GLU A 87 -7.64 2.97 -19.12
CA GLU A 87 -9.00 3.05 -18.59
C GLU A 87 -9.08 3.60 -17.16
N LEU A 88 -7.95 3.69 -16.41
CA LEU A 88 -8.01 4.19 -15.04
C LEU A 88 -8.61 5.61 -14.99
N PRO A 89 -9.54 5.88 -14.05
CA PRO A 89 -10.14 7.19 -13.89
C PRO A 89 -9.11 8.23 -13.48
N GLN A 90 -9.44 9.52 -13.62
CA GLN A 90 -8.58 10.58 -13.11
C GLN A 90 -8.77 10.72 -11.60
N GLY A 91 -7.76 10.34 -10.85
CA GLY A 91 -7.81 10.31 -9.39
C GLY A 91 -8.70 9.21 -8.84
N GLY A 92 -8.50 8.92 -7.55
CA GLY A 92 -9.14 7.81 -6.87
C GLY A 92 -8.20 7.17 -5.87
N ILE A 93 -8.76 6.25 -5.08
CA ILE A 93 -8.00 5.49 -4.09
C ILE A 93 -7.57 4.17 -4.73
N ILE A 94 -6.27 3.92 -4.80
CA ILE A 94 -5.72 2.61 -5.17
C ILE A 94 -5.61 1.77 -3.90
N THR A 95 -6.11 0.54 -3.94
CA THR A 95 -5.92 -0.44 -2.87
C THR A 95 -5.13 -1.64 -3.38
N CYS A 96 -4.32 -2.25 -2.53
CA CYS A 96 -3.49 -3.41 -2.86
C CYS A 96 -3.18 -4.23 -1.59
N ASN A 97 -2.69 -5.47 -1.75
CA ASN A 97 -2.04 -6.21 -0.66
C ASN A 97 -0.72 -5.54 -0.24
N HIS A 98 -0.35 -5.67 1.04
CA HIS A 98 0.83 -4.99 1.63
C HIS A 98 1.84 -6.00 2.15
N PHE A 99 2.99 -6.12 1.47
CA PHE A 99 3.90 -7.24 1.65
C PHE A 99 5.39 -6.88 1.60
N ASN A 100 5.75 -5.65 1.21
CA ASN A 100 7.15 -5.22 1.17
C ASN A 100 7.27 -3.70 1.36
N PRO A 101 8.31 -3.17 2.02
CA PRO A 101 8.46 -1.72 2.16
C PRO A 101 8.51 -0.97 0.81
N LEU A 102 8.94 -1.66 -0.25
CA LEU A 102 9.01 -1.14 -1.61
C LEU A 102 7.84 -1.59 -2.51
N ASP A 103 6.82 -2.27 -1.99
CA ASP A 103 5.68 -2.73 -2.81
C ASP A 103 4.95 -1.58 -3.53
N ASN A 104 4.94 -0.39 -2.92
CA ASN A 104 4.36 0.82 -3.51
C ASN A 104 5.02 1.18 -4.85
N THR A 105 6.26 0.76 -5.10
CA THR A 105 6.95 1.00 -6.37
C THR A 105 6.28 0.26 -7.54
N ALA A 106 5.69 -0.91 -7.31
CA ALA A 106 4.91 -1.62 -8.32
C ALA A 106 3.68 -0.81 -8.75
N ILE A 107 3.00 -0.17 -7.79
CA ILE A 107 1.89 0.74 -8.05
C ILE A 107 2.36 2.06 -8.67
N ARG A 108 3.55 2.58 -8.29
CA ARG A 108 4.16 3.74 -8.96
C ARG A 108 4.42 3.45 -10.43
N LYS A 109 4.89 2.25 -10.79
CA LYS A 109 5.07 1.84 -12.20
C LYS A 109 3.75 1.88 -12.98
N LEU A 110 2.66 1.42 -12.36
CA LEU A 110 1.31 1.51 -12.93
C LEU A 110 0.90 2.98 -13.17
N VAL A 111 1.02 3.83 -12.16
CA VAL A 111 0.56 5.22 -12.19
C VAL A 111 1.43 6.11 -13.08
N ALA A 112 2.73 5.81 -13.20
CA ALA A 112 3.67 6.58 -14.02
C ALA A 112 3.20 6.71 -15.48
N LYS A 113 2.56 5.66 -16.03
CA LYS A 113 2.00 5.66 -17.38
C LYS A 113 0.82 6.63 -17.59
N LYS A 114 0.20 7.10 -16.51
CA LYS A 114 -0.86 8.13 -16.54
C LYS A 114 -0.32 9.56 -16.42
N HIS A 115 0.99 9.73 -16.26
CA HIS A 115 1.62 11.03 -15.99
C HIS A 115 1.01 11.77 -14.78
N ARG A 116 0.50 11.02 -13.79
CA ARG A 116 -0.06 11.54 -12.54
C ARG A 116 0.85 11.20 -11.36
N ARG A 117 0.59 11.83 -10.22
CA ARG A 117 1.27 11.54 -8.95
C ARG A 117 0.55 10.43 -8.20
N LEU A 118 1.32 9.66 -7.46
CA LEU A 118 0.84 8.72 -6.46
C LEU A 118 1.22 9.26 -5.09
N PHE A 119 0.22 9.49 -4.26
CA PHE A 119 0.41 9.80 -2.85
C PHE A 119 0.23 8.53 -2.02
N VAL A 120 1.11 8.27 -1.06
CA VAL A 120 1.05 7.03 -0.26
C VAL A 120 0.67 7.37 1.17
N VAL A 121 -0.39 6.73 1.68
CA VAL A 121 -0.78 6.90 3.08
C VAL A 121 0.17 6.10 3.98
N SER A 122 0.72 6.76 5.01
CA SER A 122 1.76 6.15 5.87
C SER A 122 1.59 6.54 7.34
N GLN A 123 2.06 5.68 8.24
CA GLN A 123 2.05 5.96 9.68
C GLN A 123 2.99 7.14 9.99
N PRO A 124 2.62 8.06 10.91
CA PRO A 124 3.44 9.24 11.23
C PRO A 124 4.83 8.91 11.76
N THR A 125 4.99 7.78 12.45
CA THR A 125 6.28 7.23 12.90
C THR A 125 7.32 7.14 11.78
N ASN A 126 6.90 6.82 10.55
CA ASN A 126 7.79 6.72 9.39
C ASN A 126 8.42 8.07 9.00
N LEU A 127 7.82 9.20 9.40
CA LEU A 127 8.39 10.54 9.16
C LEU A 127 9.61 10.82 10.02
N LYS A 128 9.80 10.10 11.15
CA LYS A 128 10.99 10.20 12.02
C LYS A 128 12.17 9.37 11.52
N MET A 129 12.02 8.57 10.47
CA MET A 129 13.13 7.81 9.89
C MET A 129 14.26 8.75 9.44
N THR A 130 15.51 8.29 9.54
CA THR A 130 16.70 9.06 9.17
C THR A 130 17.30 8.56 7.85
N GLY A 131 18.29 9.29 7.34
CA GLY A 131 19.00 8.92 6.10
C GLY A 131 18.12 8.94 4.85
N LEU A 132 18.40 8.02 3.92
CA LEU A 132 17.73 7.98 2.62
C LEU A 132 16.24 7.62 2.73
N LEU A 133 15.89 6.68 3.61
CA LEU A 133 14.49 6.32 3.87
C LEU A 133 13.73 7.51 4.48
N GLY A 134 14.33 8.20 5.45
CA GLY A 134 13.80 9.43 6.02
C GLY A 134 13.55 10.52 4.97
N PHE A 135 14.47 10.68 4.03
CA PHE A 135 14.30 11.62 2.92
C PHE A 135 13.06 11.28 2.08
N PHE A 136 12.88 10.02 1.66
CA PHE A 136 11.69 9.65 0.89
C PHE A 136 10.39 9.78 1.70
N MET A 137 10.38 9.35 2.96
CA MET A 137 9.19 9.48 3.81
C MET A 137 8.77 10.94 4.01
N ASN A 138 9.74 11.86 4.05
CA ASN A 138 9.45 13.28 4.21
C ASN A 138 9.10 14.00 2.90
N TYR A 139 9.61 13.54 1.75
CA TYR A 139 9.54 14.31 0.50
C TYR A 139 8.92 13.58 -0.69
N ASP A 140 8.52 12.32 -0.62
CA ASP A 140 7.95 11.57 -1.76
C ASP A 140 6.44 11.30 -1.64
N ASP A 141 5.67 12.40 -1.57
CA ASP A 141 4.21 12.41 -1.71
C ASP A 141 3.45 11.58 -0.64
N ILE A 142 3.97 11.51 0.58
CA ILE A 142 3.28 10.84 1.69
C ILE A 142 1.99 11.58 2.11
N ILE A 143 1.00 10.90 2.66
CA ILE A 143 -0.09 11.51 3.44
C ILE A 143 -0.11 10.82 4.81
N PRO A 144 0.17 11.53 5.92
CA PRO A 144 0.25 10.88 7.22
C PRO A 144 -1.15 10.46 7.68
N LEU A 145 -1.28 9.25 8.23
CA LEU A 145 -2.52 8.77 8.81
C LEU A 145 -2.45 8.82 10.33
N SER A 146 -3.00 9.89 10.91
CA SER A 146 -3.09 10.01 12.36
C SER A 146 -4.18 9.13 12.97
N LYS A 147 -3.98 8.71 14.22
CA LYS A 147 -5.05 8.14 15.06
C LYS A 147 -6.00 9.21 15.62
N SER A 148 -5.65 10.48 15.52
CA SER A 148 -6.44 11.61 16.01
C SER A 148 -7.79 11.70 15.28
N PHE A 149 -8.89 11.60 16.03
CA PHE A 149 -10.24 11.73 15.48
C PHE A 149 -10.45 13.10 14.80
N ARG A 150 -9.88 14.17 15.36
CA ARG A 150 -9.94 15.51 14.78
C ARG A 150 -9.26 15.54 13.40
N TYR A 151 -8.09 14.91 13.29
CA TYR A 151 -7.36 14.81 12.04
C TYR A 151 -8.15 14.01 10.99
N LEU A 152 -8.68 12.84 11.36
CA LEU A 152 -9.45 11.97 10.46
C LEU A 152 -10.78 12.60 10.02
N LYS A 153 -11.40 13.44 10.86
CA LYS A 153 -12.66 14.12 10.53
C LYS A 153 -12.47 15.31 9.58
N ALA A 154 -11.40 16.08 9.75
CA ALA A 154 -11.21 17.37 9.07
C ALA A 154 -10.01 17.38 8.10
N THR A 155 -8.80 17.09 8.60
CA THR A 155 -7.56 17.30 7.83
C THR A 155 -7.35 16.23 6.77
N PHE A 156 -7.49 14.95 7.13
CA PHE A 156 -7.27 13.84 6.21
C PHE A 156 -8.18 13.89 4.96
N PRO A 157 -9.52 14.01 5.08
CA PRO A 157 -10.38 14.08 3.90
C PRO A 157 -10.09 15.30 3.03
N ARG A 158 -9.65 16.43 3.60
CA ARG A 158 -9.22 17.61 2.83
C ARG A 158 -7.97 17.30 1.99
N LEU A 159 -6.95 16.68 2.58
CA LEU A 159 -5.73 16.28 1.85
C LEU A 159 -6.05 15.29 0.72
N LEU A 160 -6.96 14.34 0.95
CA LEU A 160 -7.43 13.42 -0.08
C LEU A 160 -8.15 14.19 -1.21
N GLN A 161 -9.09 15.07 -0.86
CA GLN A 161 -9.86 15.85 -1.83
C GLN A 161 -8.97 16.74 -2.71
N GLU A 162 -8.02 17.48 -2.10
CA GLU A 162 -7.04 18.29 -2.83
C GLU A 162 -6.17 17.44 -3.78
N THR A 163 -5.87 16.21 -3.39
CA THR A 163 -5.12 15.25 -4.23
C THR A 163 -5.94 14.83 -5.45
N PHE A 164 -7.19 14.44 -5.24
CA PHE A 164 -8.09 13.98 -6.29
C PHE A 164 -8.51 15.09 -7.25
N GLN A 165 -8.72 16.32 -6.77
CA GLN A 165 -9.03 17.49 -7.61
C GLN A 165 -7.92 17.79 -8.63
N LYS A 166 -6.68 17.40 -8.35
CA LYS A 166 -5.53 17.49 -9.27
C LYS A 166 -5.40 16.27 -10.20
N GLY A 167 -6.36 15.35 -10.15
CA GLY A 167 -6.36 14.08 -10.89
C GLY A 167 -5.29 13.09 -10.43
N ASN A 168 -4.75 13.24 -9.22
CA ASN A 168 -3.73 12.35 -8.67
C ASN A 168 -4.37 11.22 -7.85
N TYR A 169 -3.60 10.15 -7.63
CA TYR A 169 -4.07 8.96 -6.92
C TYR A 169 -3.54 8.92 -5.50
N VAL A 170 -4.27 8.23 -4.63
CA VAL A 170 -3.83 7.93 -3.26
C VAL A 170 -3.78 6.41 -3.08
N LEU A 171 -2.65 5.86 -2.66
CA LEU A 171 -2.49 4.47 -2.28
C LEU A 171 -2.80 4.30 -0.80
N ILE A 172 -3.75 3.43 -0.49
CA ILE A 172 -4.08 3.00 0.86
C ILE A 172 -4.09 1.48 0.88
N TYR A 173 -3.29 0.88 1.75
CA TYR A 173 -3.31 -0.56 1.99
C TYR A 173 -4.41 -0.90 3.00
N PRO A 174 -5.54 -1.49 2.57
CA PRO A 174 -6.64 -1.77 3.48
C PRO A 174 -6.32 -2.94 4.43
N GLU A 175 -5.30 -3.74 4.14
CA GLU A 175 -4.79 -4.79 5.04
C GLU A 175 -4.12 -4.24 6.31
N GLN A 176 -3.92 -2.91 6.35
CA GLN A 176 -3.31 -2.14 7.44
C GLN A 176 -1.81 -2.40 7.59
N GLU A 177 -1.42 -3.51 8.21
CA GLU A 177 -0.02 -3.80 8.53
C GLU A 177 0.63 -4.61 7.41
N MET A 178 1.90 -4.37 7.10
CA MET A 178 2.64 -5.12 6.09
C MET A 178 2.96 -6.53 6.59
N TRP A 179 2.65 -7.57 5.82
CA TRP A 179 3.09 -8.94 6.12
C TRP A 179 4.13 -9.37 5.09
N PHE A 180 5.39 -9.43 5.53
CA PHE A 180 6.53 -9.59 4.64
C PHE A 180 6.38 -10.81 3.71
N ASN A 181 6.37 -10.56 2.40
CA ASN A 181 6.22 -11.55 1.33
C ASN A 181 4.97 -12.47 1.43
N TYR A 182 3.98 -12.13 2.26
CA TYR A 182 2.76 -12.92 2.38
C TYR A 182 1.89 -12.80 1.12
N ARG A 183 1.55 -13.94 0.53
CA ARG A 183 0.88 -14.03 -0.78
C ARG A 183 -0.63 -13.80 -0.74
N LEU A 184 -1.26 -14.20 0.36
CA LEU A 184 -2.71 -14.23 0.46
C LEU A 184 -3.24 -12.81 0.66
N PRO A 185 -4.25 -12.38 -0.11
CA PRO A 185 -4.94 -11.13 0.18
C PRO A 185 -5.58 -11.26 1.55
N ARG A 186 -5.43 -10.26 2.42
CA ARG A 186 -5.96 -10.30 3.78
C ARG A 186 -7.28 -9.52 3.91
N PRO A 187 -8.15 -9.89 4.87
CA PRO A 187 -9.38 -9.16 5.13
C PRO A 187 -9.12 -7.66 5.32
N PRO A 188 -9.81 -6.77 4.58
CA PRO A 188 -9.53 -5.35 4.63
C PRO A 188 -10.19 -4.64 5.81
N LYS A 189 -9.58 -3.52 6.23
CA LYS A 189 -10.20 -2.51 7.12
C LYS A 189 -10.99 -1.48 6.31
N ARG A 190 -12.06 -0.98 6.92
CA ARG A 190 -13.06 -0.08 6.30
C ARG A 190 -12.56 1.30 5.81
N GLY A 191 -11.38 1.75 6.26
CA GLY A 191 -10.96 3.16 6.14
C GLY A 191 -10.89 3.69 4.71
N ALA A 192 -10.22 2.95 3.81
CA ALA A 192 -10.08 3.34 2.40
C ALA A 192 -11.44 3.54 1.72
N TYR A 193 -12.36 2.60 1.93
CA TYR A 193 -13.69 2.58 1.33
C TYR A 193 -14.61 3.66 1.91
N TYR A 194 -14.49 3.94 3.21
CA TYR A 194 -15.22 5.05 3.83
C TYR A 194 -14.85 6.39 3.19
N PHE A 195 -13.54 6.66 3.00
CA PHE A 195 -13.12 7.91 2.37
C PHE A 195 -13.43 7.93 0.86
N ALA A 196 -13.40 6.79 0.17
CA ALA A 196 -13.86 6.69 -1.21
C ALA A 196 -15.34 7.07 -1.34
N ALA A 197 -16.20 6.45 -0.53
CA ALA A 197 -17.63 6.74 -0.49
C ALA A 197 -17.93 8.20 -0.10
N LYS A 198 -17.28 8.70 0.97
CA LYS A 198 -17.47 10.06 1.47
C LYS A 198 -17.07 11.14 0.46
N LEU A 199 -15.99 10.91 -0.30
CA LEU A 199 -15.47 11.86 -1.27
C LEU A 199 -16.00 11.60 -2.69
N ASN A 200 -16.88 10.61 -2.85
CA ASN A 200 -17.43 10.19 -4.14
C ASN A 200 -16.35 9.90 -5.20
N VAL A 201 -15.32 9.13 -4.83
CA VAL A 201 -14.22 8.75 -5.72
C VAL A 201 -14.13 7.22 -5.86
N PRO A 202 -13.61 6.71 -7.00
CA PRO A 202 -13.50 5.27 -7.21
C PRO A 202 -12.41 4.62 -6.37
N ILE A 203 -12.59 3.31 -6.12
CA ILE A 203 -11.55 2.38 -5.70
C ILE A 203 -10.97 1.71 -6.94
N ILE A 204 -9.68 1.91 -7.16
CA ILE A 204 -8.89 1.21 -8.17
C ILE A 204 -8.27 0.00 -7.46
N SER A 205 -8.94 -1.13 -7.62
CA SER A 205 -8.58 -2.40 -6.99
C SER A 205 -7.37 -3.01 -7.71
N CYS A 206 -6.28 -3.23 -6.99
CA CYS A 206 -5.10 -3.95 -7.47
C CYS A 206 -4.79 -5.16 -6.59
N PHE A 207 -4.22 -6.19 -7.18
CA PHE A 207 -3.60 -7.31 -6.47
C PHE A 207 -2.21 -7.54 -7.04
N VAL A 208 -1.19 -7.65 -6.18
CA VAL A 208 0.16 -7.95 -6.60
C VAL A 208 0.47 -9.40 -6.26
N GLU A 209 0.58 -10.20 -7.31
CA GLU A 209 1.07 -11.56 -7.24
C GLU A 209 2.60 -11.55 -7.12
N ILE A 210 3.13 -12.45 -6.28
CA ILE A 210 4.55 -12.58 -6.00
C ILE A 210 5.00 -13.98 -6.43
N GLN A 211 5.74 -14.02 -7.53
CA GLN A 211 6.20 -15.27 -8.14
C GLN A 211 7.67 -15.50 -7.80
N ASP A 212 7.97 -16.71 -7.33
CA ASP A 212 9.34 -17.11 -7.04
C ASP A 212 10.15 -17.31 -8.31
N LEU A 213 11.41 -16.89 -8.26
CA LEU A 213 12.39 -17.15 -9.30
C LEU A 213 13.35 -18.25 -8.83
N ALA A 214 14.04 -18.87 -9.79
CA ALA A 214 14.99 -19.94 -9.47
C ALA A 214 16.25 -19.45 -8.73
N GLN A 215 16.57 -18.16 -8.81
CA GLN A 215 17.79 -17.59 -8.24
C GLN A 215 17.60 -17.18 -6.78
N ASP A 216 18.61 -17.39 -5.96
CA ASP A 216 18.64 -16.89 -4.58
C ASP A 216 18.79 -15.35 -4.53
N ASP A 217 18.07 -14.71 -3.61
CA ASP A 217 18.29 -13.31 -3.22
C ASP A 217 19.25 -13.25 -2.04
N ASN A 218 19.08 -14.15 -1.07
CA ASN A 218 19.99 -14.36 0.06
C ASN A 218 19.89 -15.81 0.58
N GLN A 219 20.51 -16.13 1.72
CA GLN A 219 20.51 -17.48 2.31
C GLN A 219 19.11 -17.99 2.67
N GLN A 220 18.14 -17.10 2.90
CA GLN A 220 16.80 -17.45 3.38
C GLN A 220 15.73 -17.37 2.29
N PHE A 221 15.99 -16.64 1.20
CA PHE A 221 14.99 -16.34 0.20
C PHE A 221 15.49 -16.41 -1.24
N LYS A 222 14.63 -16.91 -2.10
CA LYS A 222 14.71 -16.74 -3.54
C LYS A 222 14.32 -15.33 -3.95
N LYS A 223 14.84 -14.89 -5.09
CA LYS A 223 14.36 -13.69 -5.78
C LYS A 223 12.91 -13.91 -6.18
N VAL A 224 12.18 -12.80 -6.27
CA VAL A 224 10.79 -12.78 -6.71
C VAL A 224 10.60 -11.81 -7.86
N ARG A 225 9.55 -12.03 -8.65
CA ARG A 225 9.00 -11.03 -9.60
C ARG A 225 7.56 -10.71 -9.24
N TYR A 226 7.11 -9.51 -9.60
CA TYR A 226 5.75 -9.06 -9.33
C TYR A 226 4.90 -9.05 -10.60
N VAL A 227 3.64 -9.47 -10.46
CA VAL A 227 2.59 -9.24 -11.46
C VAL A 227 1.50 -8.40 -10.82
N VAL A 228 1.31 -7.18 -11.32
CA VAL A 228 0.29 -6.24 -10.85
C VAL A 228 -0.99 -6.49 -11.62
N HIS A 229 -1.95 -7.14 -10.97
CA HIS A 229 -3.30 -7.38 -11.49
C HIS A 229 -4.17 -6.15 -11.25
N VAL A 230 -4.56 -5.46 -12.32
CA VAL A 230 -5.50 -4.32 -12.29
C VAL A 230 -6.93 -4.86 -12.42
N LEU A 231 -7.66 -4.83 -11.32
CA LEU A 231 -8.99 -5.42 -11.20
C LEU A 231 -10.06 -4.40 -11.64
N PRO A 232 -11.33 -4.80 -11.83
CA PRO A 232 -12.39 -3.85 -12.19
C PRO A 232 -12.45 -2.69 -11.18
N THR A 233 -12.50 -1.46 -11.69
CA THR A 233 -12.64 -0.26 -10.85
C THR A 233 -14.03 -0.27 -10.21
N ILE A 234 -14.09 0.11 -8.94
CA ILE A 234 -15.32 0.10 -8.16
C ILE A 234 -15.71 1.55 -7.90
N TYR A 235 -16.92 1.94 -8.30
CA TYR A 235 -17.46 3.27 -8.09
C TYR A 235 -18.48 3.25 -6.95
N PRO A 236 -18.57 4.31 -6.15
CA PRO A 236 -19.69 4.49 -5.25
C PRO A 236 -20.99 4.60 -6.07
N ASP A 237 -22.06 4.02 -5.55
CA ASP A 237 -23.41 4.19 -6.08
C ASP A 237 -23.96 5.55 -5.62
N PRO A 238 -24.28 6.47 -6.54
CA PRO A 238 -24.76 7.81 -6.20
C PRO A 238 -26.12 7.82 -5.48
N ASP A 239 -26.92 6.75 -5.61
CA ASP A 239 -28.25 6.63 -5.01
C ASP A 239 -28.19 6.02 -3.59
N GLN A 240 -27.01 5.61 -3.13
CA GLN A 240 -26.81 4.96 -1.84
C GLN A 240 -26.06 5.85 -0.85
N ASN A 241 -26.30 5.60 0.44
CA ASN A 241 -25.61 6.34 1.50
C ASN A 241 -24.14 5.90 1.66
N ILE A 242 -23.37 6.70 2.42
CA ILE A 242 -21.92 6.47 2.62
C ILE A 242 -21.65 5.09 3.24
N GLU A 243 -22.47 4.63 4.18
CA GLU A 243 -22.27 3.36 4.87
C GLU A 243 -22.48 2.17 3.93
N HIS A 244 -23.55 2.18 3.15
CA HIS A 244 -23.81 1.18 2.13
C HIS A 244 -22.66 1.11 1.13
N ASN A 245 -22.26 2.26 0.58
CA ASN A 245 -21.14 2.33 -0.35
C ASN A 245 -19.83 1.83 0.26
N THR A 246 -19.56 2.17 1.53
CA THR A 246 -18.37 1.69 2.25
C THR A 246 -18.35 0.16 2.26
N ASN A 247 -19.45 -0.47 2.69
CA ASN A 247 -19.53 -1.92 2.85
C ASN A 247 -19.50 -2.64 1.48
N MET A 248 -20.23 -2.13 0.50
CA MET A 248 -20.27 -2.68 -0.86
C MET A 248 -18.89 -2.62 -1.52
N MET A 249 -18.23 -1.46 -1.50
CA MET A 249 -16.93 -1.30 -2.14
C MET A 249 -15.86 -2.16 -1.46
N MET A 250 -15.90 -2.26 -0.13
CA MET A 250 -14.98 -3.12 0.65
C MET A 250 -15.16 -4.60 0.30
N ALA A 251 -16.40 -5.10 0.33
CA ALA A 251 -16.70 -6.49 0.01
C ALA A 251 -16.31 -6.85 -1.43
N LYS A 252 -16.60 -5.96 -2.38
CA LYS A 252 -16.26 -6.16 -3.79
C LYS A 252 -14.75 -6.13 -4.03
N ASP A 253 -14.02 -5.21 -3.41
CA ASP A 253 -12.56 -5.14 -3.52
C ASP A 253 -11.89 -6.41 -2.99
N TYR A 254 -12.32 -6.88 -1.81
CA TYR A 254 -11.82 -8.11 -1.23
C TYR A 254 -12.14 -9.33 -2.11
N ALA A 255 -13.39 -9.48 -2.55
CA ALA A 255 -13.79 -10.57 -3.44
C ALA A 255 -12.99 -10.59 -4.76
N GLN A 256 -12.74 -9.42 -5.36
CA GLN A 256 -11.91 -9.31 -6.57
C GLN A 256 -10.46 -9.77 -6.31
N LYS A 257 -9.88 -9.39 -5.17
CA LYS A 257 -8.50 -9.79 -4.79
C LYS A 257 -8.42 -11.28 -4.46
N SER A 258 -9.38 -11.82 -3.72
CA SER A 258 -9.47 -13.27 -3.46
C SER A 258 -9.56 -14.05 -4.76
N ALA A 259 -10.44 -13.67 -5.69
CA ALA A 259 -10.53 -14.33 -6.99
C ALA A 259 -9.26 -14.19 -7.83
N ALA A 260 -8.58 -13.04 -7.76
CA ALA A 260 -7.30 -12.84 -8.44
C ALA A 260 -6.21 -13.74 -7.86
N TYR A 261 -6.13 -13.86 -6.54
CA TYR A 261 -5.24 -14.80 -5.85
C TYR A 261 -5.51 -16.24 -6.30
N GLU A 262 -6.75 -16.69 -6.24
CA GLU A 262 -7.10 -18.08 -6.57
C GLU A 262 -6.77 -18.42 -8.02
N LYS A 263 -7.01 -17.49 -8.93
CA LYS A 263 -6.65 -17.62 -10.34
C LYS A 263 -5.14 -17.67 -10.54
N SER A 264 -4.39 -16.84 -9.83
CA SER A 264 -2.94 -16.68 -10.01
C SER A 264 -2.15 -17.86 -9.47
N TYR A 265 -2.54 -18.37 -8.29
CA TYR A 265 -1.83 -19.46 -7.62
C TYR A 265 -2.49 -20.83 -7.83
N HIS A 266 -3.60 -20.90 -8.58
CA HIS A 266 -4.33 -22.14 -8.87
C HIS A 266 -4.75 -22.92 -7.61
N GLN A 267 -5.08 -22.20 -6.55
CA GLN A 267 -5.50 -22.77 -5.26
C GLN A 267 -6.65 -21.95 -4.68
N LYS A 268 -7.51 -22.58 -3.88
CA LYS A 268 -8.54 -21.82 -3.15
C LYS A 268 -7.89 -20.95 -2.09
N LEU A 269 -8.52 -19.83 -1.77
CA LEU A 269 -8.11 -19.02 -0.64
C LEU A 269 -8.50 -19.76 0.65
N ASP A 270 -7.48 -20.21 1.36
CA ASP A 270 -7.58 -20.79 2.70
C ASP A 270 -6.54 -20.10 3.57
N TYR A 271 -6.87 -19.83 4.82
CA TYR A 271 -6.00 -19.11 5.74
C TYR A 271 -5.28 -20.02 6.74
N GLU A 272 -5.41 -21.35 6.62
CA GLU A 272 -4.49 -22.26 7.27
C GLU A 272 -3.06 -21.98 6.78
N PHE A 273 -2.17 -21.58 7.69
CA PHE A 273 -0.83 -21.13 7.32
C PHE A 273 0.00 -22.25 6.72
N SER A 274 0.61 -21.96 5.58
CA SER A 274 1.65 -22.78 4.96
C SER A 274 2.94 -21.97 4.77
N PRO A 275 4.14 -22.57 4.90
CA PRO A 275 5.39 -21.91 4.49
C PRO A 275 5.35 -21.40 3.04
N SER A 276 4.58 -22.05 2.16
CA SER A 276 4.37 -21.59 0.78
C SER A 276 3.61 -20.28 0.68
N ASP A 277 2.99 -19.78 1.74
CA ASP A 277 2.33 -18.47 1.75
C ASP A 277 3.33 -17.32 1.78
N ILE A 278 4.57 -17.60 2.17
CA ILE A 278 5.68 -16.65 2.18
C ILE A 278 6.46 -16.80 0.88
N ALA A 279 6.33 -15.82 -0.01
CA ALA A 279 7.05 -15.83 -1.27
C ALA A 279 8.56 -15.83 -1.07
N GLY A 280 9.23 -16.68 -1.84
CA GLY A 280 10.67 -16.86 -1.87
C GLY A 280 11.25 -17.61 -0.68
N TRP A 281 10.49 -17.91 0.38
CA TRP A 281 11.03 -18.51 1.60
C TRP A 281 11.63 -19.89 1.34
N GLN A 282 12.83 -20.12 1.87
CA GLN A 282 13.60 -21.36 1.73
C GLN A 282 13.78 -22.13 3.05
N GLY A 283 13.26 -21.59 4.15
CA GLY A 283 13.34 -22.26 5.45
C GLY A 283 12.29 -23.37 5.57
N ASN A 284 12.62 -24.36 6.41
CA ASN A 284 11.73 -25.47 6.78
C ASN A 284 10.78 -25.06 7.90
#